data_AF-A0A8C7RNL3-F1
#
_entry.id   AF-A0A8C7RNL3-F1
#
_cell.length_a   1.000
_cell.length_b   1.000
_cell.length_c   1.000
_cell.angle_alpha   90.00
_cell.angle_beta   90.00
_cell.angle_gamma   90.00
#
_symmetry.space_group_name_H-M   'P 1'
#
loop_
_entity.id
_entity.type
_entity.pdbx_description
1 polymer ?
#
loop_
_entity_poly.entity_id
_entity_poly.type
_entity_poly.pdbx_seq_one_letter_code
_entity_poly.pdbx_strand_id
1 'polypeptide(L)'
;MAKRKAENRSFLDKWEAEYLFTYVKDKPVCLVCGVNVAVSKEYNIRRHYETKHHDKYKDLDMTQMSQKVEEMKRSLVSQQNMFKKATSQSEAAVKASYIVAAEIAKSARPFNEGEFMKKCMMKVCDLVCPEKKQAFSNVSLSRNTVADRTCDLATNLYDQLMEKGKDFVAFSLAVDESCDASDTAQLSVFIRGVDSNLCVTEELLEFKSMHGTTTGKEIFEEVSKCVTEIKLPWDKLVGLTTDGVPAMCGKKSGLVGMVREKMREENCAGELTVYHCIIHQEALCAKALKMEHVMTTVTQVVNFIRAKGLNHRQFKSFLEECGSEYADVPYHTEVRWLSRGKVLNRCFELREEICQFLETKGKDTAELREQKFLCELAFLCDISSHLDALNLQLQGRGRIITDMYAAVRAFKTKLCLWENQMLQGNPCHFPCCQSIKAQISTAVFPWAQFAEKLSVLAAEFSRRFADFDAQKCKFELLSNPFAVDVENAPTNIQMELI
;
A
#
# COMPACT_ATOMS: atom_id res chain seq x y z
N MET A 1 35.30 35.28 40.01
CA MET A 1 35.12 34.20 40.99
C MET A 1 36.02 33.03 40.63
N ALA A 2 36.95 32.68 41.51
CA ALA A 2 37.90 31.59 41.31
C ALA A 2 37.18 30.23 41.19
N LYS A 3 37.58 29.42 40.19
CA LYS A 3 37.23 27.99 40.10
C LYS A 3 37.75 27.30 41.37
N ARG A 4 36.86 27.01 42.33
CA ARG A 4 37.17 26.09 43.44
C ARG A 4 37.52 24.73 42.83
N LYS A 5 38.70 24.22 43.19
CA LYS A 5 39.17 22.86 42.92
C LYS A 5 38.04 21.85 43.20
N ALA A 6 37.83 20.92 42.27
CA ALA A 6 36.98 19.76 42.48
C ALA A 6 37.61 18.89 43.59
N GLU A 7 37.35 19.22 44.85
CA GLU A 7 37.65 18.34 45.99
C GLU A 7 36.90 17.03 45.80
N ASN A 8 37.64 15.92 45.63
CA ASN A 8 37.25 14.51 45.81
C ASN A 8 35.74 14.29 46.02
N ARG A 9 34.97 14.32 44.92
CA ARG A 9 33.52 14.03 44.89
C ARG A 9 33.23 12.58 44.52
N SER A 10 34.26 11.74 44.42
CA SER A 10 34.12 10.32 44.13
C SER A 10 33.70 9.56 45.38
N PHE A 11 32.79 8.60 45.21
CA PHE A 11 32.47 7.62 46.24
C PHE A 11 33.71 6.75 46.52
N LEU A 12 33.99 6.46 47.78
CA LEU A 12 35.11 5.60 48.19
C LEU A 12 34.59 4.25 48.70
N ASP A 13 35.17 3.15 48.25
CA ASP A 13 34.73 1.79 48.59
C ASP A 13 34.77 1.52 50.10
N LYS A 14 35.70 2.15 50.83
CA LYS A 14 35.76 2.06 52.30
C LYS A 14 34.46 2.52 52.98
N TRP A 15 33.73 3.46 52.38
CA TRP A 15 32.47 3.99 52.93
C TRP A 15 31.34 2.95 52.93
N GLU A 16 31.49 1.86 52.18
CA GLU A 16 30.53 0.77 52.20
C GLU A 16 30.53 0.06 53.55
N ALA A 17 31.71 -0.37 54.01
CA ALA A 17 31.85 -1.04 55.31
C ALA A 17 31.86 -0.06 56.48
N GLU A 18 32.41 1.16 56.31
CA GLU A 18 32.47 2.16 57.40
C GLU A 18 31.10 2.77 57.73
N TYR A 19 30.23 2.95 56.72
CA TYR A 19 29.00 3.74 56.89
C TYR A 19 27.73 3.05 56.34
N LEU A 20 27.81 1.81 55.82
CA LEU A 20 26.70 1.08 55.19
C LEU A 20 26.10 1.82 54.00
N PHE A 21 26.94 2.32 53.09
CA PHE A 21 26.52 2.96 51.85
C PHE A 21 26.90 2.14 50.61
N THR A 22 26.27 2.45 49.49
CA THR A 22 26.65 1.93 48.16
C THR A 22 26.46 3.03 47.13
N TYR A 23 27.02 2.87 45.94
CA TYR A 23 26.84 3.80 44.83
C TYR A 23 25.88 3.24 43.77
N VAL A 24 24.76 3.94 43.51
CA VAL A 24 23.73 3.51 42.52
C VAL A 24 23.31 4.70 41.68
N LYS A 25 23.36 4.57 40.33
CA LYS A 25 22.97 5.62 39.37
C LYS A 25 23.53 7.01 39.74
N ASP A 26 24.85 7.07 39.93
CA ASP A 26 25.63 8.27 40.24
C ASP A 26 25.32 8.94 41.59
N LYS A 27 24.68 8.22 42.53
CA LYS A 27 24.34 8.74 43.86
C LYS A 27 24.73 7.75 44.97
N PRO A 28 25.29 8.23 46.11
CA PRO A 28 25.43 7.43 47.32
C PRO A 28 24.07 7.13 47.94
N VAL A 29 23.80 5.86 48.19
CA VAL A 29 22.55 5.33 48.76
C VAL A 29 22.86 4.61 50.06
N CYS A 30 22.13 4.92 51.13
CA CYS A 30 22.25 4.18 52.38
C CYS A 30 21.62 2.78 52.22
N LEU A 31 22.38 1.73 52.51
CA LEU A 31 21.92 0.34 52.41
C LEU A 31 20.85 -0.03 53.46
N VAL A 32 20.73 0.76 54.53
CA VAL A 32 19.79 0.49 55.64
C VAL A 32 18.40 1.09 55.38
N CYS A 33 18.31 2.33 54.91
CA CYS A 33 17.05 3.04 54.74
C CYS A 33 16.74 3.50 53.31
N GLY A 34 17.64 3.24 52.35
CA GLY A 34 17.44 3.58 50.94
C GLY A 34 17.49 5.09 50.61
N VAL A 35 17.83 5.95 51.58
CA VAL A 35 17.92 7.40 51.37
C VAL A 35 19.16 7.76 50.56
N ASN A 36 18.98 8.62 49.57
CA ASN A 36 20.06 9.15 48.73
C ASN A 36 20.69 10.40 49.36
N VAL A 37 22.01 10.50 49.29
CA VAL A 37 22.74 11.71 49.69
C VAL A 37 23.07 12.54 48.45
N ALA A 38 22.58 13.79 48.41
CA ALA A 38 22.68 14.64 47.22
C ALA A 38 24.12 15.02 46.82
N VAL A 39 25.05 15.05 47.80
CA VAL A 39 26.46 15.41 47.56
C VAL A 39 27.36 14.32 48.15
N SER A 40 28.10 13.63 47.28
CA SER A 40 29.05 12.56 47.63
C SER A 40 30.28 13.13 48.35
N LYS A 41 30.14 13.36 49.66
CA LYS A 41 31.20 13.77 50.59
C LYS A 41 31.12 12.90 51.83
N GLU A 42 32.28 12.47 52.34
CA GLU A 42 32.37 11.64 53.54
C GLU A 42 31.59 12.24 54.72
N TYR A 43 31.70 13.55 54.93
CA TYR A 43 30.96 14.25 55.98
C TYR A 43 29.45 14.00 55.93
N ASN A 44 28.83 14.03 54.74
CA ASN A 44 27.39 13.85 54.60
C ASN A 44 26.97 12.39 54.83
N ILE A 45 27.77 11.45 54.33
CA ILE A 45 27.56 10.00 54.45
C ILE A 45 27.73 9.57 55.90
N ARG A 46 28.83 9.98 56.54
CA ARG A 46 29.12 9.72 57.95
C ARG A 46 28.05 10.34 58.85
N ARG A 47 27.69 11.61 58.65
CA ARG A 47 26.63 12.27 59.43
C ARG A 47 25.30 11.53 59.31
N HIS A 48 24.95 11.04 58.11
CA HIS A 48 23.73 10.23 57.94
C HIS A 48 23.81 8.94 58.76
N TYR A 49 24.91 8.19 58.67
CA TYR A 49 25.10 6.96 59.42
C TYR A 49 25.07 7.19 60.94
N GLU A 50 25.87 8.14 61.44
CA GLU A 50 25.98 8.49 62.86
C GLU A 50 24.63 8.90 63.47
N THR A 51 23.82 9.67 62.73
CA THR A 51 22.55 10.20 63.27
C THR A 51 21.36 9.25 63.13
N LYS A 52 21.44 8.24 62.24
CA LYS A 52 20.29 7.38 61.90
C LYS A 52 20.49 5.91 62.20
N HIS A 53 21.72 5.42 62.13
CA HIS A 53 22.01 3.98 62.09
C HIS A 53 23.08 3.53 63.07
N HIS A 54 23.96 4.42 63.53
CA HIS A 54 25.09 4.07 64.41
C HIS A 54 24.68 3.23 65.62
N ASP A 55 23.68 3.65 66.39
CA ASP A 55 23.27 2.95 67.60
C ASP A 55 22.83 1.50 67.36
N LYS A 56 22.37 1.19 66.14
CA LYS A 56 21.92 -0.14 65.74
C LYS A 56 23.09 -1.06 65.34
N TYR A 57 24.23 -0.51 64.94
CA TYR A 57 25.35 -1.26 64.39
C TYR A 57 26.68 -1.02 65.14
N LYS A 58 26.67 -0.25 66.24
CA LYS A 58 27.84 0.13 67.05
C LYS A 58 28.64 -1.05 67.63
N ASP A 59 27.97 -2.18 67.86
CA ASP A 59 28.56 -3.36 68.50
C ASP A 59 29.12 -4.37 67.47
N LEU A 60 29.06 -4.04 66.17
CA LEU A 60 29.58 -4.89 65.10
C LEU A 60 31.03 -4.56 64.80
N ASP A 61 31.86 -5.60 64.62
CA ASP A 61 33.21 -5.44 64.09
C ASP A 61 33.21 -5.21 62.57
N MET A 62 34.36 -4.81 62.02
CA MET A 62 34.50 -4.53 60.58
C MET A 62 34.24 -5.75 59.69
N THR A 63 34.46 -6.97 60.18
CA THR A 63 34.19 -8.21 59.44
C THR A 63 32.69 -8.45 59.35
N GLN A 64 31.98 -8.27 60.46
CA GLN A 64 30.52 -8.38 60.55
C GLN A 64 29.82 -7.27 59.76
N MET A 65 30.34 -6.03 59.81
CA MET A 65 29.87 -4.93 58.97
C MET A 65 30.00 -5.25 57.49
N SER A 66 31.15 -5.78 57.06
CA SER A 66 31.38 -6.17 55.66
C SER A 66 30.42 -7.29 55.21
N GLN A 67 30.15 -8.29 56.05
CA GLN A 67 29.15 -9.33 55.76
C GLN A 67 27.74 -8.74 55.62
N LYS A 68 27.38 -7.76 56.46
CA LYS A 68 26.07 -7.10 56.38
C LYS A 68 25.90 -6.26 55.13
N VAL A 69 26.96 -5.57 54.70
CA VAL A 69 27.01 -4.85 53.42
C VAL A 69 26.73 -5.80 52.26
N GLU A 70 27.39 -6.95 52.21
CA GLU A 70 27.19 -7.94 51.13
C GLU A 70 25.78 -8.56 51.13
N GLU A 71 25.20 -8.79 52.31
CA GLU A 71 23.79 -9.22 52.43
C GLU A 71 22.82 -8.13 51.91
N MET A 72 23.00 -6.89 52.34
CA MET A 72 22.14 -5.76 51.95
C MET A 72 22.29 -5.44 50.46
N LYS A 73 23.50 -5.50 49.90
CA LYS A 73 23.75 -5.35 48.46
C LYS A 73 23.06 -6.45 47.66
N ARG A 74 23.14 -7.72 48.08
CA ARG A 74 22.41 -8.82 47.43
C ARG A 74 20.91 -8.60 47.44
N SER A 75 20.35 -8.16 48.57
CA SER A 75 18.94 -7.80 48.70
C SER A 75 18.55 -6.64 47.77
N LEU A 76 19.36 -5.58 47.74
CA LEU A 76 19.15 -4.41 46.88
C LEU A 76 19.20 -4.78 45.39
N VAL A 77 20.17 -5.59 44.98
CA VAL A 77 20.28 -6.10 43.60
C VAL A 77 19.05 -6.96 43.25
N SER A 78 18.60 -7.83 44.15
CA SER A 78 17.37 -8.62 43.96
C SER A 78 16.13 -7.73 43.76
N GLN A 79 15.95 -6.71 44.60
CA GLN A 79 14.86 -5.74 44.46
C GLN A 79 14.94 -4.98 43.14
N GLN A 80 16.12 -4.46 42.78
CA GLN A 80 16.31 -3.77 41.50
C GLN A 80 16.03 -4.68 40.30
N ASN A 81 16.44 -5.95 40.36
CA ASN A 81 16.18 -6.93 39.31
C ASN A 81 14.69 -7.25 39.19
N MET A 82 13.94 -7.28 40.30
CA MET A 82 12.48 -7.43 40.29
C MET A 82 11.81 -6.28 39.54
N PHE A 83 12.18 -5.03 39.83
CA PHE A 83 11.64 -3.86 39.12
C PHE A 83 12.04 -3.83 37.65
N LYS A 84 13.32 -4.08 37.32
CA LYS A 84 13.78 -4.19 35.92
C LYS A 84 13.01 -5.25 35.15
N LYS A 85 12.79 -6.42 35.76
CA LYS A 85 12.02 -7.51 35.16
C LYS A 85 10.56 -7.10 34.91
N ALA A 86 9.90 -6.46 35.88
CA ALA A 86 8.55 -5.96 35.72
C ALA A 86 8.44 -4.92 34.58
N THR A 87 9.38 -3.97 34.50
CA THR A 87 9.44 -2.98 33.40
C THR A 87 9.63 -3.68 32.04
N SER A 88 10.58 -4.61 31.93
CA SER A 88 10.83 -5.32 30.66
C SER A 88 9.64 -6.17 30.21
N GLN A 89 8.87 -6.76 31.14
CA GLN A 89 7.66 -7.51 30.81
C GLN A 89 6.53 -6.60 30.35
N SER A 90 6.41 -5.40 30.94
CA SER A 90 5.47 -4.38 30.49
C SER A 90 5.81 -3.88 29.09
N GLU A 91 7.09 -3.60 28.81
CA GLU A 91 7.56 -3.18 27.48
C GLU A 91 7.30 -4.28 26.43
N ALA A 92 7.58 -5.54 26.75
CA ALA A 92 7.34 -6.66 25.85
C ALA A 92 5.84 -6.80 25.50
N ALA A 93 4.95 -6.63 26.48
CA ALA A 93 3.51 -6.69 26.26
C ALA A 93 3.01 -5.54 25.36
N VAL A 94 3.52 -4.32 25.58
CA VAL A 94 3.20 -3.16 24.71
C VAL A 94 3.71 -3.39 23.30
N LYS A 95 4.96 -3.83 23.13
CA LYS A 95 5.52 -4.16 21.81
C LYS A 95 4.72 -5.24 21.09
N ALA A 96 4.32 -6.28 21.80
CA ALA A 96 3.44 -7.33 21.25
C ALA A 96 2.09 -6.75 20.79
N SER A 97 1.50 -5.82 21.55
CA SER A 97 0.24 -5.17 21.15
C SER A 97 0.37 -4.38 19.84
N TYR A 98 1.47 -3.66 19.64
CA TYR A 98 1.74 -2.96 18.37
C TYR A 98 1.92 -3.92 17.19
N ILE A 99 2.65 -5.03 17.39
CA ILE A 99 2.87 -6.03 16.34
C ILE A 99 1.54 -6.64 15.90
N VAL A 100 0.68 -7.03 16.85
CA VAL A 100 -0.62 -7.61 16.53
C VAL A 100 -1.54 -6.57 15.87
N ALA A 101 -1.56 -5.32 16.36
CA ALA A 101 -2.35 -4.25 15.75
C ALA A 101 -1.91 -3.99 14.29
N ALA A 102 -0.60 -3.94 14.04
CA ALA A 102 -0.05 -3.81 12.69
C ALA A 102 -0.49 -4.96 11.77
N GLU A 103 -0.51 -6.20 12.28
CA GLU A 103 -0.92 -7.37 11.50
C GLU A 103 -2.42 -7.35 11.16
N ILE A 104 -3.26 -6.96 12.12
CA ILE A 104 -4.70 -6.76 11.91
C ILE A 104 -4.92 -5.69 10.82
N ALA A 105 -4.24 -4.54 10.93
CA ALA A 105 -4.35 -3.44 9.98
C ALA A 105 -3.89 -3.85 8.56
N LYS A 106 -2.71 -4.47 8.43
CA LYS A 106 -2.17 -4.96 7.14
C LYS A 106 -3.06 -6.00 6.48
N SER A 107 -3.76 -6.80 7.28
CA SER A 107 -4.71 -7.80 6.80
C SER A 107 -6.08 -7.22 6.47
N ALA A 108 -6.27 -5.91 6.58
CA ALA A 108 -7.56 -5.21 6.42
C ALA A 108 -8.68 -5.83 7.28
N ARG A 109 -8.32 -6.25 8.50
CA ARG A 109 -9.25 -6.89 9.45
C ARG A 109 -9.86 -5.86 10.40
N PRO A 110 -11.10 -6.04 10.85
CA PRO A 110 -11.71 -5.14 11.83
C PRO A 110 -10.95 -5.10 13.16
N PHE A 111 -10.92 -3.96 13.85
CA PHE A 111 -10.16 -3.79 15.09
C PHE A 111 -10.62 -4.69 16.25
N ASN A 112 -11.86 -5.18 16.23
CA ASN A 112 -12.37 -6.11 17.25
C ASN A 112 -11.75 -7.51 17.15
N GLU A 113 -11.07 -7.85 16.05
CA GLU A 113 -10.33 -9.11 15.90
C GLU A 113 -9.24 -9.27 16.95
N GLY A 114 -8.71 -8.17 17.51
CA GLY A 114 -7.75 -8.22 18.61
C GLY A 114 -8.28 -8.99 19.84
N GLU A 115 -9.56 -8.86 20.16
CA GLU A 115 -10.18 -9.55 21.29
C GLU A 115 -10.31 -11.05 21.03
N PHE A 116 -10.67 -11.42 19.80
CA PHE A 116 -10.72 -12.81 19.37
C PHE A 116 -9.33 -13.45 19.41
N MET A 117 -8.32 -12.78 18.85
CA MET A 117 -6.93 -13.24 18.90
C MET A 117 -6.44 -13.41 20.35
N LYS A 118 -6.73 -12.46 21.23
CA LYS A 118 -6.40 -12.56 22.66
C LYS A 118 -7.06 -13.78 23.30
N LYS A 119 -8.34 -14.03 23.02
CA LYS A 119 -9.06 -15.21 23.53
C LYS A 119 -8.40 -16.51 23.08
N CYS A 120 -8.00 -16.60 21.81
CA CYS A 120 -7.28 -17.76 21.27
C CYS A 120 -5.92 -17.94 21.95
N MET A 121 -5.11 -16.88 22.05
CA MET A 121 -3.80 -16.93 22.71
C MET A 121 -3.90 -17.38 24.17
N MET A 122 -4.89 -16.88 24.92
CA MET A 122 -5.10 -17.29 26.32
C MET A 122 -5.43 -18.78 26.46
N LYS A 123 -6.30 -19.33 25.59
CA LYS A 123 -6.62 -20.77 25.59
C LYS A 123 -5.40 -21.64 25.29
N VAL A 124 -4.56 -21.23 24.34
CA VAL A 124 -3.31 -21.94 24.01
C VAL A 124 -2.32 -21.84 25.18
N CYS A 125 -2.15 -20.65 25.76
CA CYS A 125 -1.25 -20.43 26.88
C CYS A 125 -1.64 -21.27 28.11
N ASP A 126 -2.94 -21.40 28.39
CA ASP A 126 -3.44 -22.23 29.50
C ASP A 126 -3.04 -23.71 29.39
N LEU A 127 -2.81 -24.22 28.18
CA LEU A 127 -2.43 -25.61 27.94
C LEU A 127 -0.91 -25.80 27.75
N VAL A 128 -0.26 -24.87 27.04
CA VAL A 128 1.13 -25.03 26.59
C VAL A 128 2.13 -24.43 27.59
N CYS A 129 1.79 -23.29 28.22
CA CYS A 129 2.68 -22.56 29.11
C CYS A 129 1.91 -21.76 30.18
N PRO A 130 1.17 -22.44 31.08
CA PRO A 130 0.30 -21.80 32.06
C PRO A 130 1.06 -20.85 33.00
N GLU A 131 2.34 -21.08 33.23
CA GLU A 131 3.22 -20.21 34.02
C GLU A 131 3.45 -18.83 33.37
N LYS A 132 3.14 -18.67 32.07
CA LYS A 132 3.23 -17.41 31.33
C LYS A 132 1.88 -16.70 31.16
N LYS A 133 0.79 -17.24 31.71
CA LYS A 133 -0.57 -16.72 31.55
C LYS A 133 -0.69 -15.22 31.79
N GLN A 134 -0.05 -14.70 32.84
CA GLN A 134 -0.10 -13.27 33.14
C GLN A 134 0.56 -12.41 32.05
N ALA A 135 1.65 -12.89 31.44
CA ALA A 135 2.33 -12.16 30.37
C ALA A 135 1.44 -11.99 29.13
N PHE A 136 0.69 -13.03 28.74
CA PHE A 136 -0.29 -12.95 27.65
C PHE A 136 -1.50 -12.10 28.03
N SER A 137 -1.98 -12.21 29.27
CA SER A 137 -3.10 -11.40 29.78
C SER A 137 -2.80 -9.90 29.75
N ASN A 138 -1.53 -9.52 29.99
CA ASN A 138 -1.06 -8.14 29.96
C ASN A 138 -0.99 -7.54 28.55
N VAL A 139 -1.07 -8.33 27.48
CA VAL A 139 -1.12 -7.80 26.11
C VAL A 139 -2.50 -7.20 25.85
N SER A 140 -2.58 -5.88 25.74
CA SER A 140 -3.85 -5.17 25.48
C SER A 140 -4.21 -5.23 24.01
N LEU A 141 -5.35 -5.84 23.70
CA LEU A 141 -5.88 -6.03 22.33
C LEU A 141 -7.39 -5.75 22.27
N SER A 142 -7.89 -4.86 23.11
CA SER A 142 -9.28 -4.39 22.94
C SER A 142 -9.41 -3.65 21.61
N ARG A 143 -10.65 -3.54 21.10
CA ARG A 143 -10.93 -2.78 19.88
C ARG A 143 -10.27 -1.39 19.89
N ASN A 144 -10.41 -0.65 20.98
CA ASN A 144 -9.86 0.70 21.10
C ASN A 144 -8.34 0.70 21.14
N THR A 145 -7.71 -0.24 21.87
CA THR A 145 -6.25 -0.35 21.87
C THR A 145 -5.72 -0.66 20.47
N VAL A 146 -6.33 -1.58 19.74
CA VAL A 146 -5.89 -1.87 18.36
C VAL A 146 -6.02 -0.64 17.47
N ALA A 147 -7.11 0.12 17.59
CA ALA A 147 -7.28 1.38 16.87
C ALA A 147 -6.19 2.41 17.22
N ASP A 148 -6.00 2.70 18.51
CA ASP A 148 -5.00 3.67 18.99
C ASP A 148 -3.59 3.30 18.53
N ARG A 149 -3.22 2.01 18.65
CA ARG A 149 -1.91 1.51 18.20
C ARG A 149 -1.74 1.61 16.70
N THR A 150 -2.81 1.43 15.93
CA THR A 150 -2.78 1.62 14.47
C THR A 150 -2.58 3.09 14.12
N CYS A 151 -3.25 4.02 14.82
CA CYS A 151 -3.05 5.45 14.66
C CYS A 151 -1.62 5.87 15.02
N ASP A 152 -1.09 5.43 16.16
CA ASP A 152 0.29 5.69 16.58
C ASP A 152 1.31 5.24 15.51
N LEU A 153 1.09 4.05 14.92
CA LEU A 153 1.94 3.53 13.85
C LEU A 153 1.81 4.37 12.58
N ALA A 154 0.59 4.78 12.21
CA ALA A 154 0.37 5.63 11.05
C ALA A 154 1.05 7.00 11.21
N THR A 155 0.92 7.63 12.38
CA THR A 155 1.62 8.89 12.71
C THR A 155 3.13 8.70 12.63
N ASN A 156 3.68 7.62 13.17
CA ASN A 156 5.10 7.36 13.10
C ASN A 156 5.61 7.14 11.65
N LEU A 157 4.83 6.47 10.80
CA LEU A 157 5.14 6.32 9.37
C LEU A 157 5.10 7.66 8.64
N TYR A 158 4.11 8.50 8.96
CA TYR A 158 3.99 9.85 8.41
C TYR A 158 5.20 10.72 8.80
N ASP A 159 5.62 10.69 10.06
CA ASP A 159 6.82 11.40 10.53
C ASP A 159 8.09 10.91 9.80
N GLN A 160 8.23 9.60 9.61
CA GLN A 160 9.35 9.03 8.85
C GLN A 160 9.35 9.50 7.39
N LEU A 161 8.18 9.57 6.75
CA LEU A 161 8.04 10.07 5.39
C LEU A 161 8.38 11.56 5.31
N MET A 162 7.95 12.37 6.28
CA MET A 162 8.29 13.79 6.37
C MET A 162 9.80 14.01 6.53
N GLU A 163 10.47 13.23 7.39
CA GLU A 163 11.92 13.32 7.54
C GLU A 163 12.65 12.93 6.24
N LYS A 164 12.25 11.84 5.59
CA LYS A 164 12.80 11.43 4.29
C LYS A 164 12.55 12.47 3.18
N GLY A 165 11.39 13.11 3.20
CA GLY A 165 10.99 14.08 2.18
C GLY A 165 11.94 15.28 2.06
N LYS A 166 12.64 15.62 3.13
CA LYS A 166 13.66 16.69 3.15
C LYS A 166 14.83 16.39 2.21
N ASP A 167 15.19 15.12 2.10
CA ASP A 167 16.35 14.63 1.35
C ASP A 167 16.02 14.32 -0.13
N PHE A 168 14.75 14.37 -0.52
CA PHE A 168 14.37 14.18 -1.92
C PHE A 168 15.07 15.22 -2.79
N VAL A 169 15.63 14.81 -3.92
CA VAL A 169 16.13 15.70 -4.98
C VAL A 169 15.06 15.97 -6.03
N ALA A 170 14.09 15.06 -6.15
CA ALA A 170 12.91 15.21 -6.97
C ALA A 170 11.77 14.34 -6.39
N PHE A 171 10.53 14.79 -6.56
CA PHE A 171 9.37 13.96 -6.29
C PHE A 171 8.25 14.19 -7.31
N SER A 172 7.36 13.21 -7.42
CA SER A 172 6.13 13.31 -8.19
C SER A 172 4.93 12.89 -7.34
N LEU A 173 3.76 13.37 -7.74
CA LEU A 173 2.49 13.05 -7.11
C LEU A 173 1.60 12.27 -8.09
N ALA A 174 0.88 11.28 -7.59
CA ALA A 174 -0.26 10.69 -8.28
C ALA A 174 -1.52 10.99 -7.48
N VAL A 175 -2.50 11.62 -8.13
CA VAL A 175 -3.72 12.11 -7.49
C VAL A 175 -4.91 11.47 -8.17
N ASP A 176 -5.75 10.84 -7.36
CA ASP A 176 -6.94 10.13 -7.80
C ASP A 176 -8.12 10.47 -6.90
N GLU A 177 -9.32 10.56 -7.48
CA GLU A 177 -10.57 10.81 -6.75
C GLU A 177 -11.55 9.69 -7.03
N SER A 178 -12.16 9.17 -5.98
CA SER A 178 -13.17 8.12 -6.10
C SER A 178 -14.24 8.25 -5.02
N CYS A 179 -15.48 7.92 -5.34
CA CYS A 179 -16.56 7.88 -4.35
C CYS A 179 -16.54 6.55 -3.58
N ASP A 180 -16.67 6.64 -2.25
CA ASP A 180 -16.91 5.48 -1.42
C ASP A 180 -18.38 5.01 -1.44
N ALA A 181 -18.69 3.94 -0.71
CA ALA A 181 -20.04 3.36 -0.66
C ALA A 181 -21.10 4.25 0.02
N SER A 182 -20.69 5.36 0.64
CA SER A 182 -21.56 6.39 1.22
C SER A 182 -21.70 7.62 0.34
N ASP A 183 -21.26 7.52 -0.92
CA ASP A 183 -21.22 8.62 -1.90
C ASP A 183 -20.32 9.79 -1.46
N THR A 184 -19.39 9.56 -0.52
CA THR A 184 -18.40 10.56 -0.15
C THR A 184 -17.20 10.42 -1.09
N ALA A 185 -16.85 11.51 -1.76
CA ALA A 185 -15.64 11.59 -2.58
C ALA A 185 -14.40 11.46 -1.70
N GLN A 186 -13.44 10.64 -2.12
CA GLN A 186 -12.20 10.38 -1.42
C GLN A 186 -11.05 10.74 -2.35
N LEU A 187 -10.26 11.73 -1.95
CA LEU A 187 -9.04 12.15 -2.63
C LEU A 187 -7.86 11.34 -2.10
N SER A 188 -7.20 10.61 -2.99
CA SER A 188 -5.97 9.88 -2.69
C SER A 188 -4.78 10.60 -3.31
N VAL A 189 -3.76 10.88 -2.49
CA VAL A 189 -2.50 11.47 -2.95
C VAL A 189 -1.39 10.49 -2.64
N PHE A 190 -0.70 10.03 -3.67
CA PHE A 190 0.51 9.21 -3.55
C PHE A 190 1.74 10.04 -3.88
N ILE A 191 2.83 9.80 -3.16
CA ILE A 191 4.13 10.40 -3.45
C ILE A 191 5.10 9.36 -3.98
N ARG A 192 5.92 9.76 -4.96
CA ARG A 192 7.13 9.05 -5.36
C ARG A 192 8.30 10.02 -5.29
N GLY A 193 9.16 9.85 -4.29
CA GLY A 193 10.36 10.66 -4.09
C GLY A 193 11.63 9.89 -4.43
N VAL A 194 12.66 10.61 -4.85
CA VAL A 194 14.01 10.09 -5.09
C VAL A 194 15.00 10.95 -4.33
N ASP A 195 15.88 10.33 -3.54
CA ASP A 195 16.95 11.03 -2.81
C ASP A 195 18.25 11.14 -3.63
N SER A 196 19.28 11.77 -3.05
CA SER A 196 20.59 11.94 -3.69
C SER A 196 21.35 10.63 -3.92
N ASN A 197 20.97 9.54 -3.25
CA ASN A 197 21.52 8.20 -3.46
C ASN A 197 20.72 7.42 -4.51
N LEU A 198 19.78 8.07 -5.21
CA LEU A 198 18.84 7.45 -6.16
C LEU A 198 17.93 6.40 -5.50
N CYS A 199 17.74 6.45 -4.18
CA CYS A 199 16.80 5.60 -3.48
C CYS A 199 15.38 6.12 -3.70
N VAL A 200 14.51 5.25 -4.22
CA VAL A 200 13.11 5.57 -4.49
C VAL A 200 12.26 5.27 -3.26
N THR A 201 11.42 6.23 -2.86
CA THR A 201 10.38 6.05 -1.84
C THR A 201 9.01 6.26 -2.49
N GLU A 202 8.12 5.27 -2.36
CA GLU A 202 6.74 5.31 -2.85
C GLU A 202 5.78 5.06 -1.69
N GLU A 203 4.94 6.03 -1.34
CA GLU A 203 4.02 5.92 -0.21
C GLU A 203 2.69 6.64 -0.49
N LEU A 204 1.65 6.23 0.25
CA LEU A 204 0.41 7.01 0.34
C LEU A 204 0.69 8.25 1.19
N LEU A 205 0.52 9.42 0.60
CA LEU A 205 0.80 10.69 1.25
C LEU A 205 -0.41 11.18 2.06
N GLU A 206 -1.60 11.12 1.47
CA GLU A 206 -2.83 11.61 2.07
C GLU A 206 -4.04 10.85 1.52
N PHE A 207 -5.04 10.65 2.37
CA PHE A 207 -6.33 10.07 1.98
C PHE A 207 -7.46 10.89 2.62
N LYS A 208 -8.10 11.74 1.82
CA LYS A 208 -9.00 12.77 2.32
C LYS A 208 -10.43 12.60 1.84
N SER A 209 -11.37 12.64 2.78
CA SER A 209 -12.79 12.79 2.47
C SER A 209 -13.10 14.22 2.05
N MET A 210 -13.65 14.37 0.85
CA MET A 210 -14.07 15.63 0.25
C MET A 210 -15.58 15.81 0.47
N HIS A 211 -15.97 16.90 1.14
CA HIS A 211 -17.37 17.17 1.47
C HIS A 211 -17.93 18.29 0.60
N GLY A 212 -18.99 18.00 -0.16
CA GLY A 212 -19.66 18.98 -1.02
C GLY A 212 -19.26 18.82 -2.48
N THR A 213 -18.30 19.64 -2.94
CA THR A 213 -17.86 19.66 -4.33
C THR A 213 -16.43 19.09 -4.50
N THR A 214 -16.13 18.60 -5.70
CA THR A 214 -14.82 18.09 -6.11
C THR A 214 -14.27 18.91 -7.27
N THR A 215 -14.32 20.23 -7.14
CA THR A 215 -13.75 21.13 -8.15
C THR A 215 -12.23 21.03 -8.15
N GLY A 216 -11.60 21.37 -9.29
CA GLY A 216 -10.14 21.41 -9.37
C GLY A 216 -9.49 22.34 -8.33
N LYS A 217 -10.23 23.36 -7.86
CA LYS A 217 -9.80 24.26 -6.79
C LYS A 217 -9.73 23.56 -5.44
N GLU A 218 -10.78 22.86 -5.03
CA GLU A 218 -10.80 22.15 -3.73
C GLU A 218 -9.77 21.03 -3.71
N ILE A 219 -9.61 20.32 -4.82
CA ILE A 219 -8.57 19.30 -4.97
C ILE A 219 -7.18 19.93 -4.84
N PHE A 220 -6.94 21.06 -5.52
CA PHE A 220 -5.68 21.78 -5.40
C PHE A 220 -5.41 22.28 -3.98
N GLU A 221 -6.42 22.81 -3.28
CA GLU A 221 -6.27 23.29 -1.91
C GLU A 221 -5.83 22.16 -0.96
N GLU A 222 -6.42 20.98 -1.05
CA GLU A 222 -6.02 19.84 -0.21
C GLU A 222 -4.64 19.29 -0.61
N VAL A 223 -4.34 19.17 -1.91
CA VAL A 223 -2.99 18.76 -2.38
C VAL A 223 -1.93 19.76 -1.93
N SER A 224 -2.19 21.07 -2.07
CA SER A 224 -1.27 22.14 -1.68
C SER A 224 -1.04 22.16 -0.17
N LYS A 225 -2.09 21.96 0.61
CA LYS A 225 -2.01 21.82 2.06
C LYS A 225 -1.14 20.62 2.45
N CYS A 226 -1.37 19.46 1.83
CA CYS A 226 -0.58 18.25 2.07
C CYS A 226 0.92 18.45 1.77
N VAL A 227 1.26 19.03 0.61
CA VAL A 227 2.65 19.35 0.24
C VAL A 227 3.30 20.30 1.26
N THR A 228 2.53 21.28 1.75
CA THR A 228 2.99 22.27 2.74
C THR A 228 3.20 21.65 4.12
N GLU A 229 2.28 20.81 4.60
CA GLU A 229 2.35 20.15 5.91
C GLU A 229 3.57 19.22 6.03
N ILE A 230 3.90 18.54 4.94
CA ILE A 230 5.08 17.63 4.86
C ILE A 230 6.36 18.41 4.52
N LYS A 231 6.25 19.73 4.30
CA LYS A 231 7.38 20.63 4.01
C LYS A 231 8.16 20.21 2.77
N LEU A 232 7.45 19.71 1.76
CA LEU A 232 8.02 19.33 0.48
C LEU A 232 8.26 20.59 -0.38
N PRO A 233 9.49 20.84 -0.85
CA PRO A 233 9.78 22.03 -1.65
C PRO A 233 9.15 21.95 -3.05
N TRP A 234 8.36 22.96 -3.45
CA TRP A 234 7.69 22.99 -4.76
C TRP A 234 8.65 22.98 -5.96
N ASP A 235 9.89 23.42 -5.78
CA ASP A 235 10.94 23.40 -6.81
C ASP A 235 11.41 21.97 -7.15
N LYS A 236 11.17 21.01 -6.23
CA LYS A 236 11.52 19.60 -6.41
C LYS A 236 10.36 18.77 -6.99
N LEU A 237 9.17 19.36 -7.16
CA LEU A 237 8.04 18.68 -7.81
C LEU A 237 8.29 18.60 -9.32
N VAL A 238 8.50 17.41 -9.85
CA VAL A 238 8.81 17.18 -11.27
C VAL A 238 7.66 16.52 -12.05
N GLY A 239 6.72 15.88 -11.35
CA GLY A 239 5.70 15.06 -11.98
C GLY A 239 4.34 15.10 -11.28
N LEU A 240 3.26 15.12 -12.06
CA LEU A 240 1.89 14.97 -11.58
C LEU A 240 1.12 14.00 -12.47
N THR A 241 0.56 12.95 -11.89
CA THR A 241 -0.28 11.98 -12.60
C THR A 241 -1.72 12.09 -12.13
N THR A 242 -2.68 12.15 -13.04
CA THR A 242 -4.12 12.22 -12.71
C THR A 242 -4.95 11.32 -13.61
N ASP A 243 -6.20 11.06 -13.23
CA ASP A 243 -7.17 10.30 -14.04
C ASP A 243 -7.65 11.03 -15.31
N GLY A 244 -7.22 12.27 -15.56
CA GLY A 244 -7.56 13.02 -16.76
C GLY A 244 -8.97 13.62 -16.78
N VAL A 245 -9.72 13.58 -15.69
CA VAL A 245 -11.05 14.23 -15.57
C VAL A 245 -10.88 15.76 -15.60
N PRO A 246 -11.85 16.55 -16.12
CA PRO A 246 -11.68 18.01 -16.27
C PRO A 246 -11.28 18.76 -15.00
N ALA A 247 -11.76 18.33 -13.82
CA ALA A 247 -11.38 18.88 -12.52
C ALA A 247 -9.89 18.68 -12.22
N MET A 248 -9.28 17.61 -12.73
CA MET A 248 -7.86 17.31 -12.57
C MET A 248 -7.00 17.97 -13.66
N CYS A 249 -7.38 17.82 -14.92
CA CYS A 249 -6.51 18.15 -16.07
C CYS A 249 -6.77 19.54 -16.69
N GLY A 250 -7.81 20.26 -16.25
CA GLY A 250 -8.18 21.57 -16.77
C GLY A 250 -7.02 22.57 -16.75
N LYS A 251 -6.78 23.25 -17.88
CA LYS A 251 -5.62 24.14 -18.07
C LYS A 251 -5.55 25.33 -17.10
N LYS A 252 -6.71 25.81 -16.63
CA LYS A 252 -6.83 26.97 -15.72
C LYS A 252 -7.52 26.58 -14.41
N SER A 253 -8.68 25.95 -14.51
CA SER A 253 -9.54 25.61 -13.37
C SER A 253 -9.35 24.19 -12.85
N GLY A 254 -8.43 23.41 -13.43
CA GLY A 254 -8.12 22.06 -12.96
C GLY A 254 -6.87 22.04 -12.09
N LEU A 255 -6.70 20.96 -11.31
CA LEU A 255 -5.54 20.74 -10.44
C LEU A 255 -4.21 21.02 -11.16
N VAL A 256 -4.02 20.45 -12.36
CA VAL A 256 -2.80 20.62 -13.16
C VAL A 256 -2.52 22.10 -13.47
N GLY A 257 -3.56 22.86 -13.83
CA GLY A 257 -3.43 24.29 -14.11
C GLY A 257 -2.99 25.08 -12.87
N MET A 258 -3.60 24.78 -11.72
CA MET A 258 -3.32 25.46 -10.46
C MET A 258 -1.95 25.08 -9.87
N VAL A 259 -1.52 23.82 -9.99
CA VAL A 259 -0.15 23.42 -9.60
C VAL A 259 0.89 24.16 -10.43
N ARG A 260 0.67 24.29 -11.75
CA ARG A 260 1.57 25.09 -12.60
C ARG A 260 1.57 26.58 -12.24
N GLU A 261 0.44 27.12 -11.82
CA GLU A 261 0.37 28.50 -11.31
C GLU A 261 1.15 28.64 -10.01
N LYS A 262 0.94 27.75 -9.04
CA LYS A 262 1.66 27.72 -7.78
C LYS A 262 3.17 27.60 -7.96
N MET A 263 3.63 26.72 -8.84
CA MET A 263 5.07 26.59 -9.15
C MET A 263 5.66 27.87 -9.76
N ARG A 264 4.88 28.63 -10.54
CA ARG A 264 5.33 29.94 -11.05
C ARG A 264 5.38 31.00 -9.95
N GLU A 265 4.40 31.01 -9.04
CA GLU A 265 4.39 31.92 -7.88
C GLU A 265 5.59 31.70 -6.95
N GLU A 266 6.00 30.45 -6.78
CA GLU A 266 7.18 30.05 -5.98
C GLU A 266 8.52 30.22 -6.74
N ASN A 267 8.50 30.75 -7.97
CA ASN A 267 9.66 30.88 -8.85
C ASN A 267 10.43 29.57 -9.10
N CYS A 268 9.72 28.44 -9.21
CA CYS A 268 10.33 27.15 -9.52
C CYS A 268 10.93 27.17 -10.94
N ALA A 269 12.18 26.72 -11.07
CA ALA A 269 12.87 26.64 -12.37
C ALA A 269 12.47 25.41 -13.21
N GLY A 270 11.94 24.36 -12.56
CA GLY A 270 11.56 23.11 -13.20
C GLY A 270 10.22 23.15 -13.94
N GLU A 271 10.11 22.41 -15.03
CA GLU A 271 8.85 22.18 -15.72
C GLU A 271 8.11 20.98 -15.13
N LEU A 272 6.80 21.14 -14.87
CA LEU A 272 5.96 20.05 -14.40
C LEU A 272 5.60 19.10 -15.54
N THR A 273 6.08 17.85 -15.45
CA THR A 273 5.65 16.77 -16.33
C THR A 273 4.29 16.24 -15.85
N VAL A 274 3.32 16.16 -16.76
CA VAL A 274 1.96 15.71 -16.42
C VAL A 274 1.62 14.46 -17.21
N TYR A 275 1.14 13.43 -16.52
CA TYR A 275 0.68 12.20 -17.15
C TYR A 275 -0.81 12.00 -16.87
N HIS A 276 -1.55 11.59 -17.90
CA HIS A 276 -2.84 10.94 -17.70
C HIS A 276 -2.57 9.47 -17.34
N CYS A 277 -3.11 9.02 -16.21
CA CYS A 277 -2.97 7.67 -15.65
C CYS A 277 -2.99 6.60 -16.75
N ILE A 278 -1.87 5.89 -16.86
CA ILE A 278 -1.60 4.99 -17.97
C ILE A 278 -2.61 3.84 -18.06
N ILE A 279 -3.08 3.36 -16.91
CA ILE A 279 -4.07 2.28 -16.83
C ILE A 279 -5.46 2.80 -17.18
N HIS A 280 -5.78 4.04 -16.78
CA HIS A 280 -7.05 4.66 -17.18
C HIS A 280 -7.06 4.93 -18.70
N GLN A 281 -5.95 5.36 -19.29
CA GLN A 281 -5.84 5.50 -20.74
C GLN A 281 -6.11 4.17 -21.48
N GLU A 282 -5.50 3.08 -21.02
CA GLU A 282 -5.72 1.72 -21.56
C GLU A 282 -7.20 1.32 -21.48
N ALA A 283 -7.83 1.50 -20.32
CA ALA A 283 -9.24 1.19 -20.14
C ALA A 283 -10.16 2.04 -21.03
N LEU A 284 -9.78 3.29 -21.31
CA LEU A 284 -10.51 4.14 -22.27
C LEU A 284 -10.30 3.68 -23.71
N CYS A 285 -9.14 3.12 -24.08
CA CYS A 285 -8.93 2.52 -25.40
C CYS A 285 -9.91 1.36 -25.64
N ALA A 286 -10.15 0.51 -24.63
CA ALA A 286 -11.07 -0.62 -24.74
C ALA A 286 -12.51 -0.20 -25.12
N LYS A 287 -12.93 1.03 -24.81
CA LYS A 287 -14.25 1.56 -25.19
C LYS A 287 -14.39 1.78 -26.71
N ALA A 288 -13.28 1.92 -27.44
CA ALA A 288 -13.31 2.12 -28.89
C ALA A 288 -13.82 0.89 -29.67
N LEU A 289 -13.84 -0.30 -29.05
CA LEU A 289 -14.36 -1.53 -29.66
C LEU A 289 -15.87 -1.45 -30.00
N LYS A 290 -16.64 -0.59 -29.29
CA LYS A 290 -18.09 -0.43 -29.47
C LYS A 290 -18.83 -1.78 -29.51
N MET A 291 -18.63 -2.59 -28.47
CA MET A 291 -19.28 -3.90 -28.29
C MET A 291 -20.16 -3.90 -27.02
N GLU A 292 -20.84 -2.78 -26.79
CA GLU A 292 -21.71 -2.58 -25.63
C GLU A 292 -22.91 -3.52 -25.64
N HIS A 293 -23.39 -3.93 -26.82
CA HIS A 293 -24.50 -4.88 -26.94
C HIS A 293 -24.12 -6.24 -26.34
N VAL A 294 -22.95 -6.80 -26.68
CA VAL A 294 -22.45 -8.06 -26.09
C VAL A 294 -22.33 -7.95 -24.57
N MET A 295 -21.72 -6.85 -24.09
CA MET A 295 -21.58 -6.62 -22.65
C MET A 295 -22.92 -6.48 -21.93
N THR A 296 -23.90 -5.84 -22.56
CA THR A 296 -25.24 -5.66 -22.00
C THR A 296 -25.91 -7.02 -21.84
N THR A 297 -25.89 -7.85 -22.87
CA THR A 297 -26.46 -9.21 -22.84
C THR A 297 -25.79 -10.07 -21.77
N VAL A 298 -24.45 -10.09 -21.73
CA VAL A 298 -23.69 -10.82 -20.69
C VAL A 298 -24.05 -10.33 -19.29
N THR A 299 -24.10 -9.01 -19.08
CA THR A 299 -24.42 -8.42 -17.78
C THR A 299 -25.84 -8.75 -17.34
N GLN A 300 -26.82 -8.74 -18.25
CA GLN A 300 -28.19 -9.12 -17.96
C GLN A 300 -28.31 -10.58 -17.52
N VAL A 301 -27.60 -11.49 -18.21
CA VAL A 301 -27.53 -12.91 -17.85
C VAL A 301 -26.93 -13.10 -16.46
N VAL A 302 -25.76 -12.48 -16.20
CA VAL A 302 -25.08 -12.56 -14.90
C VAL A 302 -25.96 -12.01 -13.79
N ASN A 303 -26.59 -10.85 -14.01
CA ASN A 303 -27.50 -10.24 -13.05
C ASN A 303 -28.72 -11.12 -12.78
N PHE A 304 -29.29 -11.75 -13.79
CA PHE A 304 -30.42 -12.67 -13.59
C PHE A 304 -30.05 -13.86 -12.68
N ILE A 305 -28.86 -14.42 -12.86
CA ILE A 305 -28.34 -15.53 -12.06
C ILE A 305 -28.01 -15.05 -10.64
N ARG A 306 -27.30 -13.93 -10.51
CA ARG A 306 -26.66 -13.49 -9.26
C ARG A 306 -27.54 -12.60 -8.38
N ALA A 307 -28.42 -11.80 -8.94
CA ALA A 307 -29.18 -10.80 -8.17
C ALA A 307 -30.20 -11.44 -7.21
N LYS A 308 -30.69 -12.65 -7.52
CA LYS A 308 -31.62 -13.38 -6.66
C LYS A 308 -30.91 -14.58 -6.03
N GLY A 309 -30.82 -14.61 -4.71
CA GLY A 309 -30.15 -15.70 -3.98
C GLY A 309 -30.71 -17.10 -4.27
N LEU A 310 -32.01 -17.22 -4.60
CA LEU A 310 -32.58 -18.49 -5.05
C LEU A 310 -32.03 -18.94 -6.41
N ASN A 311 -32.01 -18.04 -7.40
CA ASN A 311 -31.47 -18.33 -8.73
C ASN A 311 -29.99 -18.70 -8.64
N HIS A 312 -29.23 -17.98 -7.83
CA HIS A 312 -27.80 -18.24 -7.66
C HIS A 312 -27.56 -19.63 -7.06
N ARG A 313 -28.26 -19.99 -5.96
CA ARG A 313 -28.14 -21.33 -5.37
C ARG A 313 -28.54 -22.43 -6.35
N GLN A 314 -29.65 -22.23 -7.08
CA GLN A 314 -30.12 -23.21 -8.06
C GLN A 314 -29.15 -23.36 -9.24
N PHE A 315 -28.54 -22.28 -9.69
CA PHE A 315 -27.52 -22.33 -10.74
C PHE A 315 -26.27 -23.08 -10.28
N LYS A 316 -25.80 -22.84 -9.05
CA LYS A 316 -24.66 -23.60 -8.51
C LYS A 316 -24.95 -25.09 -8.40
N SER A 317 -26.12 -25.46 -7.88
CA SER A 317 -26.54 -26.87 -7.86
C SER A 317 -26.65 -27.47 -9.27
N PHE A 318 -27.18 -26.71 -10.23
CA PHE A 318 -27.24 -27.12 -11.63
C PHE A 318 -25.84 -27.38 -12.23
N LEU A 319 -24.87 -26.49 -11.98
CA LEU A 319 -23.49 -26.69 -12.44
C LEU A 319 -22.84 -27.94 -11.82
N GLU A 320 -23.09 -28.20 -10.54
CA GLU A 320 -22.62 -29.42 -9.86
C GLU A 320 -23.26 -30.68 -10.46
N GLU A 321 -24.55 -30.66 -10.76
CA GLU A 321 -25.27 -31.76 -11.41
C GLU A 321 -24.77 -32.02 -12.85
N CYS A 322 -24.44 -30.97 -13.59
CA CYS A 322 -23.85 -31.06 -14.93
C CYS A 322 -22.38 -31.53 -14.92
N GLY A 323 -21.74 -31.60 -13.75
CA GLY A 323 -20.30 -31.90 -13.65
C GLY A 323 -19.41 -30.83 -14.26
N SER A 324 -19.85 -29.57 -14.23
CA SER A 324 -19.12 -28.43 -14.78
C SER A 324 -17.76 -28.23 -14.08
N GLU A 325 -16.74 -27.87 -14.84
CA GLU A 325 -15.41 -27.50 -14.31
C GLU A 325 -15.49 -26.30 -13.36
N TYR A 326 -16.43 -25.38 -13.62
CA TYR A 326 -16.63 -24.19 -12.82
C TYR A 326 -17.87 -24.30 -11.93
N ALA A 327 -17.71 -23.87 -10.67
CA ALA A 327 -18.77 -23.91 -9.66
C ALA A 327 -19.65 -22.66 -9.60
N ASP A 328 -19.31 -21.57 -10.33
CA ASP A 328 -20.05 -20.30 -10.28
C ASP A 328 -19.69 -19.35 -11.43
N VAL A 329 -20.48 -18.27 -11.60
CA VAL A 329 -20.19 -17.11 -12.44
C VAL A 329 -19.86 -15.90 -11.54
N PRO A 330 -18.76 -15.15 -11.80
CA PRO A 330 -18.42 -13.97 -11.03
C PRO A 330 -19.44 -12.84 -11.22
N TYR A 331 -19.62 -12.00 -10.20
CA TYR A 331 -20.43 -10.78 -10.33
C TYR A 331 -19.66 -9.72 -11.12
N HIS A 332 -20.35 -9.02 -12.02
CA HIS A 332 -19.77 -7.92 -12.77
C HIS A 332 -19.81 -6.62 -11.97
N THR A 333 -18.70 -5.87 -11.95
CA THR A 333 -18.65 -4.51 -11.39
C THR A 333 -17.94 -3.59 -12.38
N GLU A 334 -18.63 -2.57 -12.88
CA GLU A 334 -18.06 -1.63 -13.88
C GLU A 334 -16.80 -0.90 -13.38
N VAL A 335 -16.69 -0.72 -12.06
CA VAL A 335 -15.59 0.01 -11.41
C VAL A 335 -14.24 -0.73 -11.48
N ARG A 336 -14.23 -2.05 -11.75
CA ARG A 336 -13.00 -2.85 -11.80
C ARG A 336 -12.76 -3.38 -13.21
N TRP A 337 -11.89 -2.73 -13.97
CA TRP A 337 -11.56 -3.07 -15.36
C TRP A 337 -11.25 -4.57 -15.59
N LEU A 338 -10.52 -5.21 -14.68
CA LEU A 338 -10.11 -6.63 -14.74
C LEU A 338 -11.28 -7.60 -14.44
N SER A 339 -12.39 -7.10 -13.91
CA SER A 339 -13.57 -7.94 -13.67
C SER A 339 -14.34 -8.23 -14.96
N ARG A 340 -14.25 -7.32 -15.94
CA ARG A 340 -14.93 -7.44 -17.22
C ARG A 340 -14.46 -8.66 -18.00
N GLY A 341 -13.15 -8.81 -18.20
CA GLY A 341 -12.58 -9.96 -18.90
C GLY A 341 -12.88 -11.28 -18.19
N LYS A 342 -12.80 -11.31 -16.85
CA LYS A 342 -13.15 -12.50 -16.05
C LYS A 342 -14.60 -12.94 -16.21
N VAL A 343 -15.55 -11.99 -16.20
CA VAL A 343 -16.98 -12.29 -16.39
C VAL A 343 -17.22 -12.79 -17.81
N LEU A 344 -16.67 -12.12 -18.82
CA LEU A 344 -16.78 -12.52 -20.22
C LEU A 344 -16.29 -13.95 -20.43
N ASN A 345 -15.06 -14.26 -20.01
CA ASN A 345 -14.49 -15.60 -20.14
C ASN A 345 -15.36 -16.65 -19.44
N ARG A 346 -15.80 -16.40 -18.20
CA ARG A 346 -16.64 -17.37 -17.49
C ARG A 346 -18.00 -17.58 -18.16
N CYS A 347 -18.61 -16.52 -18.69
CA CYS A 347 -19.85 -16.63 -19.44
C CYS A 347 -19.67 -17.39 -20.76
N PHE A 348 -18.53 -17.22 -21.43
CA PHE A 348 -18.21 -17.97 -22.64
C PHE A 348 -17.97 -19.46 -22.35
N GLU A 349 -17.23 -19.78 -21.29
CA GLU A 349 -16.97 -21.14 -20.85
C GLU A 349 -18.25 -21.89 -20.48
N LEU A 350 -19.14 -21.24 -19.72
CA LEU A 350 -20.40 -21.81 -19.25
C LEU A 350 -21.58 -21.54 -20.19
N ARG A 351 -21.35 -21.13 -21.44
CA ARG A 351 -22.42 -20.63 -22.31
C ARG A 351 -23.55 -21.64 -22.53
N GLU A 352 -23.23 -22.93 -22.62
CA GLU A 352 -24.24 -23.98 -22.83
C GLU A 352 -25.05 -24.23 -21.56
N GLU A 353 -24.39 -24.34 -20.41
CA GLU A 353 -25.01 -24.51 -19.09
C GLU A 353 -25.88 -23.30 -18.73
N ILE A 354 -25.40 -22.10 -19.04
CA ILE A 354 -26.15 -20.85 -18.88
C ILE A 354 -27.41 -20.88 -19.73
N CYS A 355 -27.32 -21.24 -21.02
CA CYS A 355 -28.51 -21.31 -21.87
C CYS A 355 -29.52 -22.34 -21.35
N GLN A 356 -29.06 -23.55 -21.00
CA GLN A 356 -29.92 -24.59 -20.44
C GLN A 356 -30.60 -24.13 -19.15
N PHE A 357 -29.85 -23.53 -18.22
CA PHE A 357 -30.40 -23.01 -16.98
C PHE A 357 -31.45 -21.93 -17.23
N LEU A 358 -31.17 -20.96 -18.12
CA LEU A 358 -32.11 -19.90 -18.49
C LEU A 358 -33.40 -20.47 -19.10
N GLU A 359 -33.30 -21.49 -19.94
CA GLU A 359 -34.46 -22.20 -20.52
C GLU A 359 -35.32 -22.86 -19.43
N THR A 360 -34.71 -23.49 -18.40
CA THR A 360 -35.48 -24.02 -17.25
C THR A 360 -36.21 -22.94 -16.46
N LYS A 361 -35.78 -21.68 -16.59
CA LYS A 361 -36.42 -20.51 -15.98
C LYS A 361 -37.38 -19.78 -16.92
N GLY A 362 -37.65 -20.34 -18.10
CA GLY A 362 -38.53 -19.74 -19.11
C GLY A 362 -37.96 -18.43 -19.68
N LYS A 363 -36.65 -18.28 -19.73
CA LYS A 363 -35.97 -17.15 -20.36
C LYS A 363 -35.63 -17.46 -21.81
N ASP A 364 -35.75 -16.45 -22.67
CA ASP A 364 -35.33 -16.54 -24.06
C ASP A 364 -33.80 -16.56 -24.15
N THR A 365 -33.27 -17.51 -24.93
CA THR A 365 -31.85 -17.74 -25.16
C THR A 365 -31.47 -17.63 -26.63
N ALA A 366 -32.41 -17.23 -27.50
CA ALA A 366 -32.20 -17.16 -28.95
C ALA A 366 -30.96 -16.32 -29.33
N GLU A 367 -30.79 -15.15 -28.71
CA GLU A 367 -29.62 -14.28 -28.92
C GLU A 367 -28.31 -14.97 -28.51
N LEU A 368 -28.28 -15.64 -27.35
CA LEU A 368 -27.09 -16.32 -26.83
C LEU A 368 -26.63 -17.49 -27.73
N ARG A 369 -27.55 -18.06 -28.50
CA ARG A 369 -27.30 -19.15 -29.44
C ARG A 369 -27.09 -18.68 -30.88
N GLU A 370 -27.26 -17.38 -31.15
CA GLU A 370 -27.03 -16.82 -32.49
C GLU A 370 -25.55 -16.94 -32.88
N GLN A 371 -25.26 -17.50 -34.05
CA GLN A 371 -23.88 -17.72 -34.51
C GLN A 371 -23.06 -16.42 -34.55
N LYS A 372 -23.69 -15.31 -34.96
CA LYS A 372 -23.04 -14.00 -34.99
C LYS A 372 -22.69 -13.51 -33.59
N PHE A 373 -23.64 -13.57 -32.66
CA PHE A 373 -23.41 -13.22 -31.26
C PHE A 373 -22.29 -14.06 -30.64
N LEU A 374 -22.27 -15.37 -30.89
CA LEU A 374 -21.21 -16.27 -30.40
C LEU A 374 -19.81 -15.87 -30.92
N CYS A 375 -19.71 -15.44 -32.18
CA CYS A 375 -18.45 -14.89 -32.72
C CYS A 375 -18.03 -13.62 -31.98
N GLU A 376 -18.96 -12.68 -31.80
CA GLU A 376 -18.70 -11.40 -31.15
C GLU A 376 -18.34 -11.58 -29.67
N LEU A 377 -19.01 -12.49 -28.97
CA LEU A 377 -18.69 -12.88 -27.60
C LEU A 377 -17.28 -13.47 -27.53
N ALA A 378 -16.95 -14.43 -28.40
CA ALA A 378 -15.62 -15.05 -28.44
C ALA A 378 -14.51 -14.03 -28.68
N PHE A 379 -14.68 -13.15 -29.68
CA PHE A 379 -13.73 -12.08 -29.96
C PHE A 379 -13.57 -11.15 -28.77
N LEU A 380 -14.68 -10.76 -28.13
CA LEU A 380 -14.64 -9.86 -26.99
C LEU A 380 -13.95 -10.49 -25.77
N CYS A 381 -14.13 -11.79 -25.54
CA CYS A 381 -13.43 -12.53 -24.48
C CYS A 381 -11.91 -12.51 -24.69
N ASP A 382 -11.47 -12.85 -25.90
CA ASP A 382 -10.05 -12.92 -26.23
C ASP A 382 -9.37 -11.54 -26.19
N ILE A 383 -9.96 -10.51 -26.82
CA ILE A 383 -9.37 -9.16 -26.79
C ILE A 383 -9.37 -8.57 -25.39
N SER A 384 -10.40 -8.84 -24.58
CA SER A 384 -10.45 -8.41 -23.18
C SER A 384 -9.38 -9.12 -22.34
N SER A 385 -9.10 -10.39 -22.62
CA SER A 385 -8.00 -11.12 -21.96
C SER A 385 -6.63 -10.54 -22.30
N HIS A 386 -6.43 -10.10 -23.55
CA HIS A 386 -5.21 -9.41 -23.96
C HIS A 386 -5.06 -8.03 -23.31
N LEU A 387 -6.15 -7.28 -23.20
CA LEU A 387 -6.20 -5.98 -22.50
C LEU A 387 -5.93 -6.16 -20.99
N ASP A 388 -6.54 -7.15 -20.35
CA ASP A 388 -6.28 -7.50 -18.94
C ASP A 388 -4.81 -7.87 -18.70
N ALA A 389 -4.19 -8.60 -19.63
CA ALA A 389 -2.77 -8.94 -19.56
C ALA A 389 -1.88 -7.70 -19.68
N LEU A 390 -2.21 -6.75 -20.55
CA LEU A 390 -1.52 -5.45 -20.60
C LEU A 390 -1.73 -4.67 -19.30
N ASN A 391 -2.97 -4.54 -18.83
CA ASN A 391 -3.34 -3.83 -17.61
C ASN A 391 -2.53 -4.31 -16.39
N LEU A 392 -2.30 -5.62 -16.26
CA LEU A 392 -1.45 -6.20 -15.21
C LEU A 392 0.04 -5.83 -15.35
N GLN A 393 0.53 -5.55 -16.57
CA GLN A 393 1.90 -5.06 -16.79
C GLN A 393 2.04 -3.56 -16.48
N LEU A 394 0.95 -2.80 -16.56
CA LEU A 394 0.90 -1.35 -16.30
C LEU A 394 0.71 -1.00 -14.82
N GLN A 395 0.72 -1.99 -13.92
CA GLN A 395 0.49 -1.77 -12.49
C GLN A 395 1.37 -2.68 -11.62
N GLY A 396 1.39 -2.38 -10.32
CA GLY A 396 2.15 -3.13 -9.33
C GLY A 396 3.43 -2.41 -8.89
N ARG A 397 3.96 -2.85 -7.75
CA ARG A 397 5.15 -2.26 -7.13
C ARG A 397 6.39 -2.46 -8.00
N GLY A 398 7.27 -1.46 -8.03
CA GLY A 398 8.55 -1.54 -8.74
C GLY A 398 8.45 -1.33 -10.25
N ARG A 399 7.26 -1.05 -10.80
CA ARG A 399 7.13 -0.67 -12.21
C ARG A 399 7.63 0.76 -12.41
N ILE A 400 8.44 0.95 -13.45
CA ILE A 400 8.87 2.26 -13.93
C ILE A 400 8.15 2.60 -15.23
N ILE A 401 8.01 3.89 -15.52
CA ILE A 401 7.26 4.39 -16.68
C ILE A 401 7.78 3.86 -18.01
N THR A 402 9.09 3.61 -18.11
CA THR A 402 9.72 3.05 -19.32
C THR A 402 9.28 1.63 -19.61
N ASP A 403 9.21 0.77 -18.58
CA ASP A 403 8.72 -0.60 -18.71
C ASP A 403 7.25 -0.62 -19.12
N MET A 404 6.44 0.22 -18.47
CA MET A 404 5.01 0.31 -18.75
C MET A 404 4.77 0.82 -20.18
N TYR A 405 5.51 1.84 -20.61
CA TYR A 405 5.42 2.32 -21.99
C TYR A 405 5.93 1.29 -23.01
N ALA A 406 6.99 0.54 -22.70
CA ALA A 406 7.45 -0.56 -23.55
C ALA A 406 6.37 -1.63 -23.73
N ALA A 407 5.63 -1.97 -22.68
CA ALA A 407 4.48 -2.87 -22.75
C ALA A 407 3.37 -2.33 -23.67
N VAL A 408 3.05 -1.03 -23.58
CA VAL A 408 2.08 -0.37 -24.48
C VAL A 408 2.56 -0.44 -25.93
N ARG A 409 3.83 -0.14 -26.22
CA ARG A 409 4.38 -0.24 -27.58
C ARG A 409 4.29 -1.66 -28.12
N ALA A 410 4.67 -2.65 -27.33
CA ALA A 410 4.55 -4.05 -27.71
C ALA A 410 3.09 -4.44 -27.98
N PHE A 411 2.15 -3.93 -27.20
CA PHE A 411 0.72 -4.14 -27.43
C PHE A 411 0.23 -3.49 -28.73
N LYS A 412 0.63 -2.25 -29.04
CA LYS A 412 0.35 -1.61 -30.33
C LYS A 412 0.82 -2.48 -31.51
N THR A 413 2.04 -3.03 -31.42
CA THR A 413 2.55 -3.97 -32.44
C THR A 413 1.72 -5.25 -32.54
N LYS A 414 1.29 -5.82 -31.40
CA LYS A 414 0.41 -6.99 -31.37
C LYS A 414 -0.95 -6.71 -32.04
N LEU A 415 -1.55 -5.55 -31.81
CA LEU A 415 -2.81 -5.18 -32.45
C LEU A 415 -2.69 -5.18 -33.99
N CYS A 416 -1.62 -4.60 -34.53
CA CYS A 416 -1.37 -4.62 -35.99
C CYS A 416 -1.14 -6.05 -36.52
N LEU A 417 -0.46 -6.90 -35.76
CA LEU A 417 -0.29 -8.31 -36.11
C LEU A 417 -1.65 -9.03 -36.14
N TRP A 418 -2.46 -8.86 -35.10
CA TRP A 418 -3.76 -9.49 -34.97
C TRP A 418 -4.76 -9.00 -36.02
N GLU A 419 -4.73 -7.72 -36.39
CA GLU A 419 -5.52 -7.18 -37.49
C GLU A 419 -5.24 -7.94 -38.79
N ASN A 420 -3.95 -8.07 -39.16
CA ASN A 420 -3.53 -8.80 -40.35
C ASN A 420 -3.92 -10.29 -40.29
N GLN A 421 -3.75 -10.92 -39.13
CA GLN A 421 -4.13 -12.31 -38.93
C GLN A 421 -5.65 -12.51 -39.03
N MET A 422 -6.46 -11.59 -38.51
CA MET A 422 -7.92 -11.63 -38.65
C MET A 422 -8.34 -11.51 -40.12
N LEU A 423 -7.73 -10.60 -40.90
CA LEU A 423 -7.99 -10.50 -42.35
C LEU A 423 -7.65 -11.79 -43.11
N GLN A 424 -6.65 -12.54 -42.63
CA GLN A 424 -6.27 -13.84 -43.19
C GLN A 424 -7.10 -15.02 -42.64
N GLY A 425 -8.11 -14.76 -41.80
CA GLY A 425 -8.92 -15.82 -41.20
C GLY A 425 -8.16 -16.69 -40.18
N ASN A 426 -7.12 -16.14 -39.55
CA ASN A 426 -6.21 -16.83 -38.63
C ASN A 426 -6.38 -16.32 -37.18
N PRO A 427 -7.23 -16.96 -36.36
CA PRO A 427 -7.42 -16.57 -34.96
C PRO A 427 -6.38 -17.22 -34.01
N CYS A 428 -5.14 -17.48 -34.42
CA CYS A 428 -4.17 -18.25 -33.62
C CYS A 428 -3.86 -17.70 -32.21
N HIS A 429 -4.09 -16.40 -31.98
CA HIS A 429 -3.95 -15.76 -30.67
C HIS A 429 -5.29 -15.46 -29.99
N PHE A 430 -6.38 -16.02 -30.51
CA PHE A 430 -7.76 -15.82 -30.09
C PHE A 430 -8.40 -17.20 -29.85
N PRO A 431 -8.13 -17.84 -28.69
CA PRO A 431 -8.56 -19.20 -28.41
C PRO A 431 -10.08 -19.37 -28.37
N CYS A 432 -10.83 -18.39 -27.85
CA CYS A 432 -12.30 -18.45 -27.88
C CYS A 432 -12.79 -18.41 -29.34
N CYS A 433 -12.21 -17.53 -30.16
CA CYS A 433 -12.51 -17.49 -31.60
C CYS A 433 -12.16 -18.80 -32.32
N GLN A 434 -11.04 -19.45 -31.97
CA GLN A 434 -10.67 -20.77 -32.50
C GLN A 434 -11.72 -21.83 -32.15
N SER A 435 -12.19 -21.83 -30.90
CA SER A 435 -13.22 -22.76 -30.42
C SER A 435 -14.53 -22.59 -31.19
N ILE A 436 -14.99 -21.35 -31.38
CA ILE A 436 -16.21 -21.08 -32.17
C ILE A 436 -15.99 -21.40 -33.65
N LYS A 437 -14.85 -21.04 -34.24
CA LYS A 437 -14.51 -21.37 -35.64
C LYS A 437 -14.56 -22.88 -35.92
N ALA A 438 -14.26 -23.73 -34.95
CA ALA A 438 -14.38 -25.18 -35.09
C ALA A 438 -15.85 -25.68 -35.11
N GLN A 439 -16.78 -24.89 -34.58
CA GLN A 439 -18.20 -25.24 -34.42
C GLN A 439 -19.09 -24.62 -35.51
N ILE A 440 -18.67 -23.51 -36.12
CA ILE A 440 -19.45 -22.80 -37.14
C ILE A 440 -18.69 -22.71 -38.47
N SER A 441 -19.42 -22.52 -39.58
CA SER A 441 -18.81 -22.31 -40.89
C SER A 441 -17.93 -21.06 -40.91
N THR A 442 -16.73 -21.17 -41.49
CA THR A 442 -15.79 -20.05 -41.65
C THR A 442 -16.34 -18.89 -42.47
N ALA A 443 -17.35 -19.14 -43.32
CA ALA A 443 -18.03 -18.12 -44.11
C ALA A 443 -18.92 -17.19 -43.25
N VAL A 444 -19.31 -17.63 -42.05
CA VAL A 444 -20.16 -16.85 -41.13
C VAL A 444 -19.32 -15.96 -40.21
N PHE A 445 -18.05 -16.33 -39.98
CA PHE A 445 -17.19 -15.65 -39.03
C PHE A 445 -16.81 -14.23 -39.55
N PRO A 446 -17.04 -13.16 -38.79
CA PRO A 446 -16.95 -11.79 -39.29
C PRO A 446 -15.50 -11.24 -39.24
N TRP A 447 -14.59 -11.91 -39.96
CA TRP A 447 -13.15 -11.63 -39.99
C TRP A 447 -12.80 -10.16 -40.23
N ALA A 448 -13.37 -9.56 -41.28
CA ALA A 448 -13.11 -8.16 -41.64
C ALA A 448 -13.60 -7.19 -40.57
N GLN A 449 -14.75 -7.46 -39.93
CA GLN A 449 -15.30 -6.64 -38.85
C GLN A 449 -14.38 -6.67 -37.62
N PHE A 450 -13.83 -7.83 -37.27
CA PHE A 450 -12.90 -7.96 -36.14
C PHE A 450 -11.55 -7.32 -36.43
N ALA A 451 -11.03 -7.44 -37.66
CA ALA A 451 -9.85 -6.71 -38.09
C ALA A 451 -10.06 -5.19 -37.98
N GLU A 452 -11.20 -4.66 -38.44
CA GLU A 452 -11.55 -3.24 -38.31
C GLU A 452 -11.58 -2.80 -36.85
N LYS A 453 -12.17 -3.60 -35.95
CA LYS A 453 -12.19 -3.31 -34.50
C LYS A 453 -10.77 -3.25 -33.91
N LEU A 454 -9.87 -4.13 -34.32
CA LEU A 454 -8.47 -4.11 -33.89
C LEU A 454 -7.73 -2.87 -34.42
N SER A 455 -7.99 -2.49 -35.67
CA SER A 455 -7.46 -1.27 -36.30
C SER A 455 -7.90 -0.01 -35.55
N VAL A 456 -9.20 0.09 -35.23
CA VAL A 456 -9.78 1.18 -34.43
C VAL A 456 -9.15 1.22 -33.03
N LEU A 457 -8.97 0.06 -32.39
CA LEU A 457 -8.31 -0.02 -31.09
C LEU A 457 -6.85 0.46 -31.17
N ALA A 458 -6.10 0.05 -32.19
CA ALA A 458 -4.71 0.48 -32.40
C ALA A 458 -4.59 1.99 -32.65
N ALA A 459 -5.52 2.57 -33.40
CA ALA A 459 -5.61 4.01 -33.62
C ALA A 459 -5.90 4.75 -32.29
N GLU A 460 -6.80 4.23 -31.46
CA GLU A 460 -7.13 4.84 -30.16
C GLU A 460 -5.95 4.75 -29.18
N PHE A 461 -5.21 3.64 -29.15
CA PHE A 461 -3.94 3.56 -28.40
C PHE A 461 -2.93 4.60 -28.89
N SER A 462 -2.79 4.77 -30.20
CA SER A 462 -1.87 5.77 -30.75
C SER A 462 -2.28 7.20 -30.39
N ARG A 463 -3.58 7.49 -30.40
CA ARG A 463 -4.11 8.81 -30.05
C ARG A 463 -3.98 9.14 -28.57
N ARG A 464 -4.32 8.19 -27.69
CA ARG A 464 -4.32 8.44 -26.23
C ARG A 464 -2.91 8.54 -25.68
N PHE A 465 -2.03 7.62 -26.07
CA PHE A 465 -0.66 7.55 -25.56
C PHE A 465 0.32 8.48 -26.30
N ALA A 466 -0.18 9.47 -27.03
CA ALA A 466 0.64 10.44 -27.76
C ALA A 466 1.52 11.29 -26.82
N ASP A 467 1.07 11.51 -25.58
CA ASP A 467 1.83 12.17 -24.52
C ASP A 467 3.06 11.34 -24.08
N PHE A 468 2.91 10.02 -24.00
CA PHE A 468 4.04 9.11 -23.76
C PHE A 468 4.97 9.02 -24.98
N ASP A 469 4.41 8.97 -26.20
CA ASP A 469 5.19 8.96 -27.45
C ASP A 469 6.07 10.23 -27.56
N ALA A 470 5.60 11.38 -27.09
CA ALA A 470 6.38 12.63 -27.04
C ALA A 470 7.58 12.57 -26.08
N GLN A 471 7.58 11.67 -25.09
CA GLN A 471 8.69 11.47 -24.15
C GLN A 471 9.60 10.29 -24.52
N LYS A 472 9.35 9.64 -25.67
CA LYS A 472 10.05 8.43 -26.11
C LYS A 472 11.58 8.53 -26.00
N CYS A 473 12.17 9.63 -26.47
CA CYS A 473 13.63 9.80 -26.42
C CYS A 473 14.18 9.78 -24.99
N LYS A 474 13.47 10.39 -24.03
CA LYS A 474 13.86 10.38 -22.60
C LYS A 474 13.74 8.97 -22.01
N PHE A 475 12.69 8.25 -22.39
CA PHE A 475 12.49 6.87 -21.94
C PHE A 475 13.57 5.93 -22.49
N GLU A 476 13.97 6.10 -23.75
CA GLU A 476 15.03 5.32 -24.39
C GLU A 476 16.38 5.61 -23.76
N LEU A 477 16.69 6.88 -23.49
CA LEU A 477 17.88 7.30 -22.76
C LEU A 477 17.99 6.65 -21.37
N LEU A 478 16.89 6.62 -20.61
CA LEU A 478 16.89 5.98 -19.29
C LEU A 478 17.01 4.44 -19.39
N SER A 479 16.38 3.83 -20.39
CA SER A 479 16.30 2.37 -20.50
C SER A 479 17.57 1.75 -21.09
N ASN A 480 18.17 2.41 -22.07
CA ASN A 480 19.38 1.95 -22.75
C ASN A 480 20.19 3.15 -23.27
N PRO A 481 20.93 3.85 -22.38
CA PRO A 481 21.62 5.09 -22.71
C PRO A 481 22.61 4.92 -23.88
N PHE A 482 23.27 3.77 -23.98
CA PHE A 482 24.27 3.48 -25.02
C PHE A 482 23.69 3.12 -26.39
N ALA A 483 22.36 2.93 -26.49
CA ALA A 483 21.69 2.72 -27.77
C ALA A 483 21.06 4.00 -28.33
N VAL A 484 21.13 5.11 -27.60
CA VAL A 484 20.62 6.41 -28.05
C VAL A 484 21.66 7.08 -28.93
N ASP A 485 21.19 7.74 -29.98
CA ASP A 485 22.01 8.62 -30.79
C ASP A 485 22.49 9.82 -29.94
N VAL A 486 23.80 9.89 -29.70
CA VAL A 486 24.44 10.91 -28.86
C VAL A 486 24.13 12.31 -29.39
N GLU A 487 23.99 12.50 -30.72
CA GLU A 487 23.68 13.80 -31.30
C GLU A 487 22.28 14.31 -30.90
N ASN A 488 21.36 13.39 -30.59
CA ASN A 488 19.98 13.69 -30.19
C ASN A 488 19.80 13.79 -28.66
N ALA A 489 20.81 13.46 -27.86
CA ALA A 489 20.75 13.54 -26.41
C ALA A 489 20.96 14.98 -25.88
N PRO A 490 20.46 15.33 -24.68
CA PRO A 490 20.73 16.62 -24.05
C PRO A 490 22.23 16.91 -23.93
N THR A 491 22.67 18.11 -24.32
CA THR A 491 24.10 18.49 -24.41
C THR A 491 24.87 18.24 -23.11
N ASN A 492 24.22 18.40 -21.96
CA ASN A 492 24.85 18.23 -20.66
C ASN A 492 25.20 16.77 -20.30
N ILE A 493 24.69 15.78 -21.03
CA ILE A 493 24.99 14.35 -20.80
C ILE A 493 25.62 13.65 -22.00
N GLN A 494 25.78 14.31 -23.15
CA GLN A 494 26.29 13.67 -24.37
C GLN A 494 27.65 12.98 -24.15
N MET A 495 28.55 13.61 -23.40
CA MET A 495 29.87 13.05 -23.07
C MET A 495 29.81 11.87 -22.10
N GLU A 496 28.73 11.72 -21.33
CA GLU A 496 28.52 10.60 -20.41
C GLU A 496 27.99 9.35 -21.15
N LEU A 497 27.53 9.50 -22.40
CA LEU A 497 26.99 8.43 -23.23
C LEU A 497 28.03 7.77 -24.16
N ILE A 498 29.24 8.35 -24.24
CA ILE A 498 30.40 7.85 -25.01
C ILE A 498 31.33 7.12 -24.04
#